data_AF-A0A328EK87-F1
#
_entry.id   AF-A0A328EK87-F1
#
_cell.length_a   1.000
_cell.length_b   1.000
_cell.length_c   1.000
_cell.angle_alpha   90.00
_cell.angle_beta   90.00
_cell.angle_gamma   90.00
#
_symmetry.space_group_name_H-M   'P 1'
#
loop_
_entity.id
_entity.type
_entity.pdbx_description
1 polymer ?
#
loop_
_entity_poly.entity_id
_entity_poly.type
_entity_poly.pdbx_seq_one_letter_code
_entity_poly.pdbx_strand_id
1 'polypeptide(L)'
;MFHKAYAFDIDDNLLHTNCTVFVEKWDGSKMQRCEIPESELKAKLKEGRTYPKNDPEECYYNMRLGGGKLTQDLFDALDAKAYGPSWERFKLANLQASPIGIITARGHPIEDLRSAHQALLHEAFTLEEREQFLEKMKLRLGEHRASSDHLIRDFFDMNYYAACANKDYSDSLQIPFDTPSSKKKVYAFDKFIEHIVALNQHGKINPHQKALKIGFSDDSLENLSAVEEAIQNTFVLSYPEITFALYNTNNPRFVKKTLYASAQNKEPEF
;
A
#
# COMPACT_ATOMS: atom_id res chain seq x y z
N MET A 1 -4.30 0.85 25.68
CA MET A 1 -3.82 1.61 24.49
C MET A 1 -3.26 0.60 23.50
N PHE A 2 -3.70 0.59 22.22
CA PHE A 2 -3.31 -0.41 21.22
C PHE A 2 -2.02 -0.05 20.47
N HIS A 3 -1.24 -1.05 20.05
CA HIS A 3 -0.26 -0.90 18.98
C HIS A 3 -0.95 -1.01 17.62
N LYS A 4 -0.57 -0.20 16.64
CA LYS A 4 -1.25 -0.19 15.34
C LYS A 4 -0.25 -0.40 14.20
N ALA A 5 -0.64 -1.20 13.22
CA ALA A 5 0.00 -1.33 11.93
C ALA A 5 -1.08 -1.13 10.84
N TYR A 6 -0.70 -0.62 9.68
CA TYR A 6 -1.66 -0.28 8.63
C TYR A 6 -1.13 -0.68 7.26
N ALA A 7 -1.95 -1.37 6.47
CA ALA A 7 -1.74 -1.58 5.05
C ALA A 7 -2.63 -0.64 4.24
N PHE A 8 -2.08 -0.04 3.20
CA PHE A 8 -2.76 0.89 2.30
C PHE A 8 -2.56 0.49 0.84
N ASP A 9 -3.62 0.55 0.04
CA ASP A 9 -3.51 0.75 -1.40
C ASP A 9 -3.08 2.20 -1.74
N ILE A 10 -2.56 2.46 -2.94
CA ILE A 10 -2.13 3.79 -3.38
C ILE A 10 -3.26 4.55 -4.08
N ASP A 11 -3.74 4.02 -5.21
CA ASP A 11 -4.53 4.76 -6.19
C ASP A 11 -5.96 4.90 -5.67
N ASP A 12 -6.53 6.10 -5.71
CA ASP A 12 -7.86 6.42 -5.16
C ASP A 12 -8.05 6.14 -3.65
N ASN A 13 -7.06 5.59 -2.96
CA ASN A 13 -7.01 5.39 -1.52
C ASN A 13 -6.09 6.38 -0.80
N LEU A 14 -4.79 6.41 -1.12
CA LEU A 14 -3.85 7.40 -0.57
C LEU A 14 -3.90 8.70 -1.37
N LEU A 15 -3.84 8.60 -2.69
CA LEU A 15 -3.81 9.73 -3.61
C LEU A 15 -4.63 9.39 -4.86
N HIS A 16 -5.33 10.37 -5.41
CA HIS A 16 -5.95 10.30 -6.72
C HIS A 16 -4.88 10.59 -7.78
N THR A 17 -4.16 9.55 -8.19
CA THR A 17 -3.07 9.69 -9.16
C THR A 17 -3.62 9.62 -10.59
N ASN A 18 -2.90 10.24 -11.53
CA ASN A 18 -3.17 10.03 -12.95
C ASN A 18 -2.27 8.94 -13.51
N CYS A 19 -2.58 7.69 -13.16
CA CYS A 19 -1.89 6.52 -13.68
C CYS A 19 -2.01 6.44 -15.21
N THR A 20 -0.87 6.45 -15.91
CA THR A 20 -0.81 6.40 -17.38
C THR A 20 -0.31 5.07 -17.93
N VAL A 21 -0.77 4.72 -19.13
CA VAL A 21 -0.39 3.54 -19.90
C VAL A 21 -0.17 3.90 -21.36
N PHE A 22 0.47 3.01 -22.11
CA PHE A 22 0.73 3.20 -23.53
C PHE A 22 -0.21 2.39 -24.43
N VAL A 23 -0.60 3.01 -25.54
CA VAL A 23 -1.32 2.36 -26.65
C VAL A 23 -0.68 2.76 -27.98
N GLU A 24 -0.91 1.98 -29.03
CA GLU A 24 -0.45 2.31 -30.38
C GLU A 24 -1.61 2.60 -31.34
N LYS A 25 -1.36 3.49 -32.30
CA LYS A 25 -2.26 3.77 -33.43
C LYS A 25 -1.44 3.88 -34.71
N TRP A 26 -1.96 3.30 -35.79
CA TRP A 26 -1.44 3.50 -37.13
C TRP A 26 -1.78 4.92 -37.62
N ASP A 27 -0.77 5.69 -38.03
CA ASP A 27 -0.93 7.05 -38.55
C ASP A 27 -0.99 7.15 -40.08
N GLY A 28 -0.91 6.02 -40.78
CA GLY A 28 -0.76 5.94 -42.24
C GLY A 28 0.62 5.49 -42.68
N SER A 29 1.64 5.56 -41.81
CA SER A 29 3.03 5.24 -42.12
C SER A 29 3.71 4.31 -41.10
N LYS A 30 3.42 4.49 -39.81
CA LYS A 30 3.99 3.67 -38.73
C LYS A 30 3.03 3.59 -37.54
N MET A 31 3.30 2.63 -36.67
CA MET A 31 2.66 2.60 -35.35
C MET A 31 3.23 3.72 -34.49
N GLN A 32 2.34 4.58 -33.99
CA GLN A 32 2.67 5.67 -33.09
C GLN A 32 2.26 5.29 -31.68
N ARG A 33 3.21 5.30 -30.75
CA ARG A 33 2.98 5.10 -29.33
C ARG A 33 2.40 6.38 -28.72
N CYS A 34 1.33 6.25 -27.96
CA CYS A 34 0.68 7.35 -27.24
C CYS A 34 0.49 6.96 -25.78
N GLU A 35 0.77 7.88 -24.88
CA GLU A 35 0.47 7.75 -23.45
C GLU A 35 -0.95 8.27 -23.19
N ILE A 36 -1.73 7.50 -22.43
CA ILE A 36 -3.12 7.81 -22.08
C ILE A 36 -3.37 7.46 -20.59
N PRO A 37 -4.39 8.03 -19.94
CA PRO A 37 -4.83 7.55 -18.64
C PRO A 37 -5.25 6.07 -18.70
N GLU A 38 -4.92 5.28 -17.67
CA GLU A 38 -5.29 3.86 -17.57
C GLU A 38 -6.80 3.66 -17.65
N SER A 39 -7.56 4.57 -17.03
CA SER A 39 -9.03 4.56 -17.04
C SER A 39 -9.63 4.66 -18.46
N GLU A 40 -8.89 5.21 -19.42
CA GLU A 40 -9.31 5.30 -20.83
C GLU A 40 -8.94 4.07 -21.66
N LEU A 41 -8.08 3.17 -21.17
CA LEU A 41 -7.50 2.07 -21.95
C LEU A 41 -8.57 1.24 -22.66
N LYS A 42 -9.59 0.78 -21.92
CA LYS A 42 -10.68 -0.04 -22.49
C LYS A 42 -11.46 0.69 -23.57
N ALA A 43 -11.67 2.00 -23.43
CA ALA A 43 -12.36 2.80 -24.44
C ALA A 43 -11.48 2.98 -25.68
N LYS A 44 -10.19 3.30 -25.51
CA LYS A 44 -9.24 3.49 -26.61
C LYS A 44 -9.01 2.23 -27.43
N LEU A 45 -8.98 1.06 -26.81
CA LEU A 45 -8.91 -0.22 -27.54
C LEU A 45 -10.15 -0.44 -28.41
N LYS A 46 -11.35 -0.11 -27.91
CA LYS A 46 -12.60 -0.18 -28.69
C LYS A 46 -12.63 0.83 -29.85
N GLU A 47 -11.98 1.98 -29.70
CA GLU A 47 -11.78 2.97 -30.77
C GLU A 47 -10.77 2.52 -31.84
N GLY A 48 -10.21 1.31 -31.74
CA GLY A 48 -9.28 0.74 -32.72
C GLY A 48 -7.80 1.00 -32.40
N ARG A 49 -7.47 1.45 -31.18
CA ARG A 49 -6.08 1.43 -30.69
C ARG A 49 -5.67 0.00 -30.36
N THR A 50 -4.37 -0.24 -30.36
CA THR A 50 -3.79 -1.56 -30.09
C THR A 50 -2.80 -1.49 -28.94
N TYR A 51 -2.51 -2.64 -28.34
CA TYR A 51 -1.44 -2.76 -27.36
C TYR A 51 -0.08 -2.58 -28.05
N PRO A 52 0.90 -1.90 -27.41
CA PRO A 52 2.24 -1.80 -27.97
C PRO A 52 2.82 -3.19 -28.21
N LYS A 53 3.40 -3.40 -29.39
CA LYS A 53 3.93 -4.72 -29.83
C LYS A 53 2.90 -5.87 -29.76
N ASN A 54 1.59 -5.55 -29.71
CA ASN A 54 0.51 -6.51 -29.48
C ASN A 54 0.61 -7.28 -28.15
N ASP A 55 1.24 -6.68 -27.13
CA ASP A 55 1.39 -7.26 -25.78
C ASP A 55 0.75 -6.35 -24.72
N PRO A 56 -0.29 -6.81 -24.00
CA PRO A 56 -0.89 -6.04 -22.90
C PRO A 56 0.10 -5.58 -21.84
N GLU A 57 1.18 -6.32 -21.57
CA GLU A 57 2.16 -5.94 -20.54
C GLU A 57 2.99 -4.72 -20.97
N GLU A 58 3.21 -4.53 -22.28
CA GLU A 58 3.92 -3.37 -22.81
C GLU A 58 3.14 -2.06 -22.65
N CYS A 59 1.82 -2.12 -22.40
CA CYS A 59 1.04 -0.95 -21.99
C CYS A 59 1.51 -0.37 -20.67
N TYR A 60 1.91 -1.23 -19.74
CA TYR A 60 2.28 -0.88 -18.38
C TYR A 60 3.79 -0.67 -18.22
N TYR A 61 4.52 -0.45 -19.32
CA TYR A 61 5.97 -0.30 -19.37
C TYR A 61 6.55 0.62 -18.28
N ASN A 62 5.94 1.78 -18.06
CA ASN A 62 6.35 2.74 -17.03
C ASN A 62 6.27 2.16 -15.61
N MET A 63 5.30 1.27 -15.37
CA MET A 63 5.19 0.53 -14.13
C MET A 63 6.12 -0.67 -14.02
N ARG A 64 6.83 -1.06 -15.08
CA ARG A 64 7.72 -2.24 -15.06
C ARG A 64 9.18 -1.86 -14.95
N LEU A 65 9.60 -0.80 -15.64
CA LEU A 65 11.00 -0.38 -15.64
C LEU A 65 11.44 0.35 -14.37
N GLY A 66 10.49 0.82 -13.56
CA GLY A 66 10.78 1.70 -12.44
C GLY A 66 11.41 3.01 -12.89
N GLY A 67 12.28 3.59 -12.07
CA GLY A 67 13.03 4.80 -12.43
C GLY A 67 12.33 6.10 -12.03
N GLY A 68 11.52 6.05 -10.95
CA GLY A 68 10.96 7.24 -10.32
C GLY A 68 9.63 7.72 -10.90
N LYS A 69 9.05 7.02 -11.90
CA LYS A 69 7.72 7.36 -12.43
C LYS A 69 6.63 7.26 -11.37
N LEU A 70 6.67 6.24 -10.51
CA LEU A 70 5.78 6.17 -9.35
C LEU A 70 5.92 7.42 -8.48
N THR A 71 7.14 7.76 -8.09
CA THR A 71 7.42 8.93 -7.26
C THR A 71 6.83 10.19 -7.91
N GLN A 72 7.09 10.40 -9.20
CA GLN A 72 6.52 11.51 -9.95
C GLN A 72 4.99 11.54 -9.90
N ASP A 73 4.31 10.41 -10.17
CA ASP A 73 2.84 10.35 -10.13
C ASP A 73 2.27 10.74 -8.76
N LEU A 74 2.95 10.34 -7.68
CA LEU A 74 2.53 10.69 -6.32
C LEU A 74 2.74 12.18 -6.05
N PHE A 75 3.85 12.77 -6.48
CA PHE A 75 4.11 14.20 -6.31
C PHE A 75 3.19 15.07 -7.16
N ASP A 76 2.93 14.70 -8.41
CA ASP A 76 1.95 15.38 -9.26
C ASP A 76 0.57 15.41 -8.58
N ALA A 77 0.16 14.30 -7.95
CA ALA A 77 -1.09 14.22 -7.19
C ALA A 77 -1.06 15.07 -5.91
N LEU A 78 0.07 15.11 -5.19
CA LEU A 78 0.24 15.95 -4.00
C LEU A 78 0.16 17.45 -4.34
N ASP A 79 0.85 17.88 -5.39
CA ASP A 79 0.86 19.27 -5.85
C ASP A 79 -0.54 19.71 -6.30
N ALA A 80 -1.27 18.80 -6.94
CA ALA A 80 -2.68 18.98 -7.28
C ALA A 80 -3.64 18.91 -6.08
N LYS A 81 -3.15 18.61 -4.87
CA LYS A 81 -3.94 18.36 -3.65
C LYS A 81 -4.99 17.26 -3.86
N ALA A 82 -4.66 16.29 -4.69
CA ALA A 82 -5.52 15.18 -5.07
C ALA A 82 -5.43 14.07 -4.01
N TYR A 83 -5.75 14.41 -2.76
CA TYR A 83 -5.64 13.50 -1.62
C TYR A 83 -6.75 12.46 -1.65
N GLY A 84 -6.36 11.19 -1.47
CA GLY A 84 -7.29 10.11 -1.24
C GLY A 84 -7.81 10.09 0.21
N PRO A 85 -8.91 9.37 0.47
CA PRO A 85 -9.57 9.29 1.78
C PRO A 85 -8.69 8.72 2.91
N SER A 86 -7.60 8.00 2.59
CA SER A 86 -6.67 7.45 3.57
C SER A 86 -5.43 8.31 3.83
N TRP A 87 -5.25 9.41 3.10
CA TRP A 87 -4.05 10.26 3.21
C TRP A 87 -3.73 10.67 4.65
N GLU A 88 -4.71 11.23 5.36
CA GLU A 88 -4.53 11.66 6.75
C GLU A 88 -4.19 10.50 7.70
N ARG A 89 -4.73 9.29 7.42
CA ARG A 89 -4.42 8.10 8.20
C ARG A 89 -2.99 7.63 7.97
N PHE A 90 -2.54 7.65 6.72
CA PHE A 90 -1.17 7.32 6.33
C PHE A 90 -0.17 8.31 6.92
N LYS A 91 -0.48 9.61 6.88
CA LYS A 91 0.31 10.65 7.52
C LYS A 91 0.42 10.41 9.02
N LEU A 92 -0.70 10.16 9.70
CA LEU A 92 -0.71 9.82 11.13
C LEU A 92 0.06 8.53 11.43
N ALA A 93 -0.02 7.50 10.59
CA ALA A 93 0.71 6.25 10.77
C ALA A 93 2.23 6.48 10.76
N ASN A 94 2.73 7.26 9.80
CA ASN A 94 4.12 7.71 9.74
C ASN A 94 4.49 8.51 11.00
N LEU A 95 3.70 9.53 11.37
CA LEU A 95 3.95 10.33 12.58
C LEU A 95 3.95 9.53 13.89
N GLN A 96 3.33 8.35 13.91
CA GLN A 96 3.31 7.42 15.04
C GLN A 96 4.39 6.33 14.94
N ALA A 97 5.25 6.41 13.93
CA ALA A 97 6.24 5.38 13.60
C ALA A 97 5.60 3.98 13.47
N SER A 98 4.33 3.91 13.08
CA SER A 98 3.61 2.63 12.96
C SER A 98 4.14 1.86 11.77
N PRO A 99 4.29 0.53 11.84
CA PRO A 99 4.60 -0.27 10.66
C PRO A 99 3.53 -0.08 9.57
N ILE A 100 3.98 0.14 8.35
CA ILE A 100 3.14 0.41 7.18
C ILE A 100 3.35 -0.66 6.12
N GLY A 101 2.25 -1.18 5.58
CA GLY A 101 2.19 -1.95 4.35
C GLY A 101 1.75 -1.05 3.19
N ILE A 102 2.45 -1.07 2.07
CA ILE A 102 1.95 -0.53 0.80
C ILE A 102 1.60 -1.72 -0.10
N ILE A 103 0.31 -1.98 -0.27
CA ILE A 103 -0.22 -3.12 -1.02
C ILE A 103 -1.05 -2.60 -2.18
N THR A 104 -0.42 -2.48 -3.35
CA THR A 104 -1.00 -1.80 -4.50
C THR A 104 -1.24 -2.73 -5.69
N ALA A 105 -2.23 -2.41 -6.52
CA ALA A 105 -2.40 -3.03 -7.82
C ALA A 105 -1.39 -2.53 -8.88
N ARG A 106 -0.57 -1.52 -8.57
CA ARG A 106 0.56 -1.13 -9.43
C ARG A 106 1.61 -2.23 -9.51
N GLY A 107 2.30 -2.30 -10.64
CA GLY A 107 3.33 -3.33 -10.88
C GLY A 107 4.77 -2.86 -10.78
N HIS A 108 5.02 -1.72 -10.11
CA HIS A 108 6.36 -1.16 -9.91
C HIS A 108 7.27 -2.13 -9.14
N PRO A 109 8.60 -2.08 -9.37
CA PRO A 109 9.55 -2.75 -8.48
C PRO A 109 9.33 -2.34 -7.02
N ILE A 110 9.61 -3.27 -6.09
CA ILE A 110 9.46 -3.01 -4.65
C ILE A 110 10.33 -1.84 -4.19
N GLU A 111 11.55 -1.73 -4.73
CA GLU A 111 12.45 -0.61 -4.41
C GLU A 111 11.85 0.74 -4.79
N ASP A 112 11.12 0.83 -5.91
CA ASP A 112 10.42 2.05 -6.30
C ASP A 112 9.30 2.41 -5.31
N LEU A 113 8.53 1.43 -4.81
CA LEU A 113 7.54 1.66 -3.76
C LEU A 113 8.19 2.18 -2.47
N ARG A 114 9.34 1.60 -2.08
CA ARG A 114 10.10 2.00 -0.90
C ARG A 114 10.65 3.41 -1.05
N SER A 115 11.32 3.72 -2.16
CA SER A 115 11.88 5.03 -2.44
C SER A 115 10.80 6.11 -2.58
N ALA A 116 9.65 5.78 -3.18
CA ALA A 116 8.53 6.70 -3.25
C ALA A 116 7.97 7.02 -1.85
N HIS A 117 7.81 6.02 -0.98
CA HIS A 117 7.39 6.25 0.41
C HIS A 117 8.45 7.08 1.19
N GLN A 118 9.74 6.83 0.98
CA GLN A 118 10.82 7.66 1.54
C GLN A 118 10.72 9.11 1.09
N ALA A 119 10.51 9.35 -0.21
CA ALA A 119 10.37 10.68 -0.76
C ALA A 119 9.13 11.39 -0.19
N LEU A 120 8.00 10.69 -0.04
CA LEU A 120 6.80 11.26 0.62
C LEU A 120 7.10 11.72 2.05
N LEU A 121 7.78 10.90 2.86
CA LEU A 121 8.15 11.28 4.23
C LEU A 121 9.09 12.50 4.24
N HIS A 122 10.00 12.59 3.26
CA HIS A 122 10.95 13.70 3.17
C HIS A 122 10.29 15.00 2.69
N GLU A 123 9.46 14.96 1.65
CA GLU A 123 9.00 16.17 0.95
C GLU A 123 7.56 16.57 1.33
N ALA A 124 6.68 15.62 1.64
CA ALA A 124 5.26 15.91 1.89
C ALA A 124 4.95 16.25 3.36
N PHE A 125 5.89 16.00 4.27
CA PHE A 125 5.75 16.27 5.71
C PHE A 125 6.49 17.56 6.04
N THR A 126 5.97 18.33 6.99
CA THR A 126 6.66 19.53 7.48
C THR A 126 7.91 19.15 8.30
N LEU A 127 8.75 20.12 8.61
CA LEU A 127 9.91 19.90 9.48
C LEU A 127 9.48 19.37 10.86
N GLU A 128 8.46 19.99 11.46
CA GLU A 128 7.92 19.61 12.77
C GLU A 128 7.34 18.19 12.76
N GLU A 129 6.70 17.81 11.65
CA GLU A 129 6.15 16.47 11.44
C GLU A 129 7.26 15.41 11.33
N ARG A 130 8.35 15.72 10.62
CA ARG A 130 9.52 14.84 10.55
C ARG A 130 10.22 14.72 11.90
N GLU A 131 10.33 15.81 12.66
CA GLU A 131 10.86 15.78 14.03
C GLU A 131 9.99 14.92 14.96
N GLN A 132 8.66 15.07 14.89
CA GLN A 132 7.72 14.23 15.64
C GLN A 132 7.90 12.75 15.29
N PHE A 133 8.03 12.41 14.00
CA PHE A 133 8.32 11.05 13.56
C PHE A 133 9.61 10.50 14.19
N LEU A 134 10.70 11.27 14.14
CA LEU A 134 11.99 10.86 14.71
C LEU A 134 11.91 10.63 16.23
N GLU A 135 11.21 11.49 16.96
CA GLU A 135 10.99 11.30 18.40
C GLU A 135 10.17 10.04 18.69
N LYS A 136 9.17 9.72 17.86
CA LYS A 136 8.43 8.46 17.99
C LYS A 136 9.28 7.24 17.67
N MET A 137 10.18 7.32 16.70
CA MET A 137 11.14 6.25 16.41
C MET A 137 12.11 6.01 17.58
N LYS A 138 12.67 7.07 18.18
CA LYS A 138 13.53 6.95 19.38
C LYS A 138 12.80 6.26 20.52
N LEU A 139 11.57 6.68 20.81
CA LEU A 139 10.74 6.08 21.86
C LEU A 139 10.42 4.61 21.58
N ARG A 140 10.21 4.24 20.31
CA ARG A 140 9.89 2.87 19.90
C ARG A 140 11.09 1.94 20.06
N LEU A 141 12.26 2.36 19.59
CA LEU A 141 13.48 1.56 19.63
C LEU A 141 14.18 1.61 21.00
N GLY A 142 13.84 2.58 21.85
CA GLY A 142 14.58 2.86 23.08
C GLY A 142 15.95 3.51 22.83
N GLU A 143 16.20 4.00 21.62
CA GLU A 143 17.50 4.50 21.17
C GLU A 143 17.54 6.03 21.06
N HIS A 144 17.59 6.71 22.21
CA HIS A 144 17.56 8.18 22.27
C HIS A 144 18.76 8.88 21.60
N ARG A 145 19.84 8.16 21.34
CA ARG A 145 21.08 8.68 20.73
C ARG A 145 21.26 8.26 19.26
N ALA A 146 20.31 7.53 18.68
CA ALA A 146 20.39 7.14 17.27
C ALA A 146 20.34 8.37 16.35
N SER A 147 21.13 8.35 15.29
CA SER A 147 21.10 9.35 14.22
C SER A 147 19.79 9.26 13.43
N SER A 148 19.35 10.38 12.85
CA SER A 148 18.14 10.40 12.00
C SER A 148 18.17 9.36 10.87
N ASP A 149 19.30 9.18 10.19
CA ASP A 149 19.43 8.21 9.09
C ASP A 149 19.21 6.77 9.54
N HIS A 150 19.73 6.42 10.73
CA HIS A 150 19.50 5.12 11.35
C HIS A 150 18.01 4.92 11.64
N LEU A 151 17.37 5.90 12.30
CA LEU A 151 15.95 5.83 12.64
C LEU A 151 15.05 5.70 11.39
N ILE A 152 15.37 6.46 10.34
CA ILE A 152 14.67 6.40 9.05
C ILE A 152 14.86 5.02 8.42
N ARG A 153 16.09 4.50 8.33
CA ARG A 153 16.37 3.18 7.78
C ARG A 153 15.57 2.10 8.51
N ASP A 154 15.63 2.09 9.83
CA ASP A 154 14.94 1.11 10.67
C ASP A 154 13.41 1.20 10.54
N PHE A 155 12.86 2.40 10.37
CA PHE A 155 11.44 2.58 10.03
C PHE A 155 11.07 1.87 8.73
N PHE A 156 11.85 2.09 7.67
CA PHE A 156 11.60 1.47 6.37
C PHE A 156 11.84 -0.05 6.37
N ASP A 157 12.73 -0.57 7.22
CA ASP A 157 12.92 -2.01 7.42
C ASP A 157 11.78 -2.69 8.19
N MET A 158 10.98 -1.92 8.94
CA MET A 158 9.75 -2.41 9.57
C MET A 158 8.55 -2.42 8.61
N ASN A 159 8.64 -1.75 7.47
CA ASN A 159 7.53 -1.65 6.52
C ASN A 159 7.49 -2.86 5.57
N TYR A 160 6.35 -3.02 4.89
CA TYR A 160 6.13 -4.09 3.92
C TYR A 160 5.61 -3.50 2.61
N TYR A 161 6.01 -4.07 1.48
CA TYR A 161 5.70 -3.55 0.15
C TYR A 161 5.31 -4.69 -0.77
N ALA A 162 4.16 -4.55 -1.43
CA ALA A 162 3.65 -5.52 -2.39
C ALA A 162 3.04 -4.82 -3.61
N ALA A 163 3.62 -5.11 -4.79
CA ALA A 163 3.14 -4.68 -6.09
C ALA A 163 2.39 -5.84 -6.77
N CYS A 164 1.06 -5.88 -6.63
CA CYS A 164 0.26 -7.05 -7.02
C CYS A 164 0.23 -7.29 -8.54
N ALA A 165 0.46 -6.27 -9.37
CA ALA A 165 0.63 -6.43 -10.82
C ALA A 165 2.09 -6.59 -11.26
N ASN A 166 3.03 -6.78 -10.33
CA ASN A 166 4.40 -7.11 -10.65
C ASN A 166 4.56 -8.63 -10.78
N LYS A 167 5.35 -9.07 -11.78
CA LYS A 167 5.57 -10.50 -12.02
C LYS A 167 6.42 -11.15 -10.93
N ASP A 168 7.47 -10.47 -10.47
CA ASP A 168 8.34 -10.95 -9.40
C ASP A 168 7.55 -11.19 -8.10
N TYR A 169 6.51 -10.38 -7.84
CA TYR A 169 5.61 -10.63 -6.71
C TYR A 169 4.84 -11.95 -6.85
N SER A 170 4.29 -12.22 -8.04
CA SER A 170 3.55 -13.47 -8.31
C SER A 170 4.50 -14.68 -8.26
N ASP A 171 5.69 -14.54 -8.82
CA ASP A 171 6.74 -15.57 -8.82
C ASP A 171 7.22 -15.87 -7.39
N SER A 172 7.36 -14.84 -6.54
CA SER A 172 7.76 -15.01 -5.12
C SER A 172 6.75 -15.82 -4.30
N LEU A 173 5.47 -15.76 -4.69
CA LEU A 173 4.37 -16.51 -4.09
C LEU A 173 4.09 -17.84 -4.81
N GLN A 174 4.80 -18.14 -5.91
CA GLN A 174 4.57 -19.30 -6.76
C GLN A 174 3.12 -19.41 -7.26
N ILE A 175 2.52 -18.26 -7.61
CA ILE A 175 1.15 -18.18 -8.14
C ILE A 175 1.15 -17.72 -9.61
N PRO A 176 0.14 -18.09 -10.41
CA PRO A 176 -0.01 -17.58 -11.77
C PRO A 176 -0.08 -16.04 -11.80
N PHE A 177 0.61 -15.42 -12.76
CA PHE A 177 0.64 -13.97 -12.90
C PHE A 177 -0.76 -13.37 -13.16
N ASP A 178 -1.64 -14.09 -13.83
CA ASP A 178 -3.03 -13.71 -14.10
C ASP A 178 -3.97 -13.92 -12.89
N THR A 179 -3.45 -14.35 -11.74
CA THR A 179 -4.23 -14.42 -10.49
C THR A 179 -4.88 -13.05 -10.21
N PRO A 180 -6.19 -13.00 -9.90
CA PRO A 180 -6.89 -11.74 -9.65
C PRO A 180 -6.24 -10.89 -8.57
N SER A 181 -6.28 -9.57 -8.77
CA SER A 181 -5.71 -8.59 -7.83
C SER A 181 -6.24 -8.77 -6.41
N SER A 182 -7.55 -9.00 -6.26
CA SER A 182 -8.21 -9.27 -4.99
C SER A 182 -7.56 -10.42 -4.21
N LYS A 183 -7.29 -11.55 -4.86
CA LYS A 183 -6.60 -12.70 -4.25
C LYS A 183 -5.13 -12.39 -3.95
N LYS A 184 -4.43 -11.68 -4.83
CA LYS A 184 -3.04 -11.25 -4.60
C LYS A 184 -2.90 -10.30 -3.40
N LYS A 185 -3.89 -9.42 -3.17
CA LYS A 185 -3.95 -8.54 -2.00
C LYS A 185 -4.23 -9.29 -0.71
N VAL A 186 -5.04 -10.36 -0.74
CA VAL A 186 -5.20 -11.26 0.41
C VAL A 186 -3.85 -11.88 0.80
N TYR A 187 -3.09 -12.43 -0.16
CA TYR A 187 -1.75 -12.95 0.11
C TYR A 187 -0.79 -11.87 0.62
N ALA A 188 -0.84 -10.65 0.05
CA ALA A 188 0.01 -9.55 0.49
C ALA A 188 -0.29 -9.17 1.94
N PHE A 189 -1.58 -9.11 2.29
CA PHE A 189 -2.00 -8.72 3.63
C PHE A 189 -1.69 -9.82 4.65
N ASP A 190 -1.81 -11.09 4.29
CA ASP A 190 -1.36 -12.21 5.12
C ASP A 190 0.15 -12.13 5.42
N LYS A 191 0.97 -11.90 4.39
CA LYS A 191 2.42 -11.71 4.56
C LYS A 191 2.77 -10.46 5.38
N PHE A 192 2.00 -9.39 5.23
CA PHE A 192 2.14 -8.24 6.11
C PHE A 192 1.81 -8.59 7.56
N ILE A 193 0.75 -9.35 7.83
CA ILE A 193 0.40 -9.79 9.19
C ILE A 193 1.51 -10.65 9.78
N GLU A 194 2.02 -11.64 9.05
CA GLU A 194 3.17 -12.47 9.46
C GLU A 194 4.38 -11.59 9.82
N HIS A 195 4.70 -10.61 8.98
CA HIS A 195 5.79 -9.66 9.19
C HIS A 195 5.60 -8.84 10.48
N ILE A 196 4.40 -8.30 10.71
CA ILE A 196 4.08 -7.56 11.94
C ILE A 196 4.17 -8.46 13.18
N VAL A 197 3.69 -9.70 13.10
CA VAL A 197 3.78 -10.67 14.19
C VAL A 197 5.24 -10.97 14.52
N ALA A 198 6.08 -11.20 13.50
CA ALA A 198 7.52 -11.43 13.70
C ALA A 198 8.22 -10.21 14.33
N LEU A 199 7.93 -9.00 13.85
CA LEU A 199 8.45 -7.76 14.44
C LEU A 199 8.00 -7.59 15.90
N ASN A 200 6.75 -7.96 16.22
CA ASN A 200 6.20 -7.89 17.56
C ASN A 200 6.87 -8.88 18.50
N GLN A 201 7.06 -10.13 18.07
CA GLN A 201 7.73 -11.19 18.84
C GLN A 201 9.21 -10.84 19.13
N HIS A 202 9.89 -10.17 18.20
CA HIS A 202 11.24 -9.66 18.40
C HIS A 202 11.31 -8.34 19.20
N GLY A 203 10.19 -7.83 19.70
CA GLY A 203 10.13 -6.60 20.49
C GLY A 203 10.40 -5.31 19.71
N LYS A 204 10.50 -5.37 18.37
CA LYS A 204 10.87 -4.22 17.53
C LYS A 204 9.79 -3.16 17.41
N ILE A 205 8.52 -3.56 17.53
CA ILE A 205 7.40 -2.64 17.31
C ILE A 205 6.58 -2.39 18.58
N ASN A 206 6.57 -3.31 19.54
CA ASN A 206 5.65 -3.24 20.68
C ASN A 206 6.32 -3.64 22.01
N PRO A 207 7.32 -2.87 22.47
CA PRO A 207 8.09 -3.21 23.67
C PRO A 207 7.23 -3.25 24.95
N HIS A 208 6.05 -2.63 24.93
CA HIS A 208 5.11 -2.59 26.05
C HIS A 208 3.97 -3.61 25.95
N GLN A 209 4.05 -4.56 25.00
CA GLN A 209 3.06 -5.64 24.81
C GLN A 209 1.60 -5.15 24.77
N LYS A 210 1.37 -4.00 24.14
CA LYS A 210 0.02 -3.46 23.93
C LYS A 210 -0.75 -4.35 22.96
N ALA A 211 -2.08 -4.45 23.13
CA ALA A 211 -2.92 -5.17 22.18
C ALA A 211 -2.71 -4.66 20.73
N LEU A 212 -2.57 -5.58 19.77
CA LEU A 212 -2.21 -5.26 18.39
C LEU A 212 -3.46 -5.05 17.53
N LYS A 213 -3.44 -4.02 16.70
CA LYS A 213 -4.48 -3.71 15.72
C LYS A 213 -3.88 -3.52 14.34
N ILE A 214 -4.27 -4.37 13.39
CA ILE A 214 -3.77 -4.32 12.01
C ILE A 214 -4.90 -3.84 11.10
N GLY A 215 -4.65 -2.76 10.36
CA GLY A 215 -5.59 -2.18 9.41
C GLY A 215 -5.29 -2.58 7.96
N PHE A 216 -6.32 -2.72 7.14
CA PHE A 216 -6.22 -2.76 5.69
C PHE A 216 -7.16 -1.72 5.08
N SER A 217 -6.67 -0.93 4.12
CA SER A 217 -7.43 0.14 3.46
C SER A 217 -7.29 0.07 1.95
N ASP A 218 -8.43 0.09 1.26
CA ASP A 218 -8.52 -0.10 -0.19
C ASP A 218 -9.82 0.53 -0.71
N ASP A 219 -9.77 1.07 -1.92
CA ASP A 219 -10.88 1.73 -2.60
C ASP A 219 -11.73 0.73 -3.42
N SER A 220 -11.22 -0.46 -3.73
CA SER A 220 -11.93 -1.48 -4.50
C SER A 220 -12.81 -2.35 -3.61
N LEU A 221 -14.11 -2.39 -3.92
CA LEU A 221 -15.06 -3.28 -3.25
C LEU A 221 -14.70 -4.77 -3.40
N GLU A 222 -14.09 -5.16 -4.52
CA GLU A 222 -13.67 -6.54 -4.75
C GLU A 222 -12.51 -6.92 -3.81
N ASN A 223 -11.50 -6.05 -3.71
CA ASN A 223 -10.36 -6.26 -2.81
C ASN A 223 -10.82 -6.29 -1.35
N LEU A 224 -11.68 -5.34 -0.96
CA LEU A 224 -12.24 -5.26 0.39
C LEU A 224 -13.06 -6.50 0.75
N SER A 225 -13.88 -7.01 -0.18
CA SER A 225 -14.69 -8.21 0.06
C SER A 225 -13.82 -9.44 0.23
N ALA A 226 -12.78 -9.61 -0.61
CA ALA A 226 -11.86 -10.73 -0.50
C ALA A 226 -11.05 -10.70 0.80
N VAL A 227 -10.58 -9.51 1.22
CA VAL A 227 -9.87 -9.36 2.50
C VAL A 227 -10.81 -9.52 3.69
N GLU A 228 -12.05 -9.04 3.62
CA GLU A 228 -13.07 -9.27 4.65
C GLU A 228 -13.32 -10.76 4.86
N GLU A 229 -13.52 -11.52 3.78
CA GLU A 229 -13.70 -12.96 3.83
C GLU A 229 -12.50 -13.67 4.47
N ALA A 230 -11.27 -13.31 4.04
CA ALA A 230 -10.05 -13.87 4.61
C ALA A 230 -9.89 -13.53 6.11
N ILE A 231 -10.24 -12.30 6.52
CA ILE A 231 -10.24 -11.90 7.93
C ILE A 231 -11.18 -12.78 8.73
N GLN A 232 -12.43 -12.92 8.29
CA GLN A 232 -13.46 -13.66 9.03
C GLN A 232 -13.19 -15.16 9.11
N ASN A 233 -12.71 -15.74 8.01
CA ASN A 233 -12.57 -17.20 7.90
C ASN A 233 -11.19 -17.71 8.32
N THR A 234 -10.15 -16.87 8.29
CA THR A 234 -8.75 -17.31 8.50
C THR A 234 -8.02 -16.46 9.52
N PHE A 235 -7.92 -15.14 9.33
CA PHE A 235 -6.98 -14.33 10.11
C PHE A 235 -7.39 -14.16 11.58
N VAL A 236 -8.69 -13.96 11.88
CA VAL A 236 -9.15 -13.87 13.27
C VAL A 236 -8.99 -15.18 14.04
N LEU A 237 -8.96 -16.31 13.34
CA LEU A 237 -8.75 -17.62 13.95
C LEU A 237 -7.26 -17.92 14.15
N SER A 238 -6.43 -17.52 13.19
CA SER A 238 -4.99 -17.75 13.20
C SER A 238 -4.25 -16.81 14.15
N TYR A 239 -4.78 -15.60 14.35
CA TYR A 239 -4.20 -14.55 15.19
C TYR A 239 -5.24 -14.01 16.19
N PRO A 240 -5.69 -14.83 17.16
CA PRO A 240 -6.81 -14.50 18.03
C PRO A 240 -6.59 -13.21 18.83
N GLU A 241 -5.34 -12.88 19.18
CA GLU A 241 -4.92 -11.69 19.93
C GLU A 241 -4.91 -10.39 19.11
N ILE A 242 -5.07 -10.46 17.79
CA ILE A 242 -5.07 -9.30 16.90
C ILE A 242 -6.50 -8.84 16.63
N THR A 243 -6.73 -7.53 16.75
CA THR A 243 -7.94 -6.90 16.20
C THR A 243 -7.67 -6.43 14.77
N PHE A 244 -8.42 -6.91 13.80
CA PHE A 244 -8.34 -6.44 12.42
C PHE A 244 -9.30 -5.26 12.19
N ALA A 245 -8.86 -4.29 11.38
CA ALA A 245 -9.67 -3.16 10.97
C ALA A 245 -9.70 -3.06 9.45
N LEU A 246 -10.88 -3.13 8.85
CA LEU A 246 -11.05 -2.91 7.42
C LEU A 246 -11.58 -1.50 7.19
N TYR A 247 -10.89 -0.75 6.33
CA TYR A 247 -11.22 0.62 5.96
C TYR A 247 -11.66 0.63 4.51
N ASN A 248 -12.97 0.73 4.28
CA ASN A 248 -13.54 0.87 2.95
C ASN A 248 -13.50 2.34 2.56
N THR A 249 -12.74 2.63 1.50
CA THR A 249 -12.56 3.96 0.95
C THR A 249 -13.18 4.15 -0.44
N ASN A 250 -13.96 3.19 -0.92
CA ASN A 250 -14.61 3.23 -2.23
C ASN A 250 -15.49 4.49 -2.42
N ASN A 251 -16.04 5.02 -1.33
CA ASN A 251 -16.66 6.32 -1.32
C ASN A 251 -15.70 7.37 -0.75
N PRO A 252 -15.16 8.30 -1.56
CA PRO A 252 -14.15 9.26 -1.11
C PRO A 252 -14.67 10.24 -0.05
N ARG A 253 -15.99 10.36 0.14
CA ARG A 253 -16.59 11.21 1.18
C ARG A 253 -16.72 10.53 2.53
N PHE A 254 -16.64 9.20 2.59
CA PHE A 254 -16.90 8.45 3.81
C PHE A 254 -16.05 7.19 3.90
N VAL A 255 -15.17 7.15 4.90
CA VAL A 255 -14.41 5.95 5.24
C VAL A 255 -15.22 5.08 6.19
N LYS A 256 -15.75 3.96 5.69
CA LYS A 256 -16.40 2.96 6.56
C LYS A 256 -15.34 2.09 7.21
N LYS A 257 -15.30 2.09 8.53
CA LYS A 257 -14.42 1.23 9.32
C LYS A 257 -15.19 0.08 9.95
N THR A 258 -14.78 -1.14 9.68
CA THR A 258 -15.28 -2.35 10.35
C THR A 258 -14.18 -2.98 11.19
N LEU A 259 -14.52 -3.50 12.37
CA LEU A 259 -13.59 -4.18 13.27
C LEU A 259 -13.93 -5.67 13.36
N TYR A 260 -12.90 -6.51 13.32
CA TYR A 260 -13.02 -7.95 13.50
C TYR A 260 -12.04 -8.38 14.58
N ALA A 261 -12.51 -9.17 15.54
CA ALA A 261 -11.70 -9.75 16.60
C ALA A 261 -12.22 -11.15 16.89
N SER A 262 -11.32 -12.05 17.30
CA SER A 262 -11.72 -13.36 17.78
C SER A 262 -12.61 -13.23 19.00
N ALA A 263 -13.47 -14.23 19.26
CA ALA A 263 -14.27 -14.27 20.48
C ALA A 263 -13.41 -14.24 21.76
N GLN A 264 -12.16 -14.71 21.68
CA GLN A 264 -11.19 -14.70 22.77
C GLN A 264 -10.59 -13.30 23.05
N ASN A 265 -10.74 -12.36 22.12
CA ASN A 265 -10.21 -11.00 22.17
C ASN A 265 -11.33 -9.94 22.21
N LYS A 266 -12.58 -10.37 22.34
CA LYS A 266 -13.63 -9.48 22.82
C LYS A 266 -13.35 -9.24 24.30
N GLU A 267 -13.05 -7.99 24.65
CA GLU A 267 -13.02 -7.60 26.06
C GLU A 267 -14.31 -8.09 26.72
N PRO A 268 -14.27 -8.70 27.92
CA PRO A 268 -15.49 -8.97 28.66
C PRO A 268 -16.24 -7.65 28.79
N GLU A 269 -17.49 -7.65 28.34
CA GLU A 269 -18.39 -6.49 28.31
C GLU A 269 -18.29 -5.72 29.64
N PHE A 270 -17.91 -4.45 29.56
CA PHE A 270 -18.23 -3.46 30.58
C PHE A 270 -19.60 -2.85 30.27
#